data_AF-A0A355UC78-F1
#
_entry.id   AF-A0A355UC78-F1
#
_cell.length_a   1.000
_cell.length_b   1.000
_cell.length_c   1.000
_cell.angle_alpha   90.00
_cell.angle_beta   90.00
_cell.angle_gamma   90.00
#
_symmetry.space_group_name_H-M   'P 1'
#
loop_
_entity.id
_entity.type
_entity.pdbx_description
1 polymer ?
#
loop_
_entity_poly.entity_id
_entity_poly.type
_entity_poly.pdbx_seq_one_letter_code
_entity_poly.pdbx_strand_id
1 'polypeptide(L)'
;LKMQAAWPSGGNIFFEMATDYANMVNSMSGGDLKIEVLPVGAVLKTAEIADGVSKGVVDASHSVTAYWYGKNPAASLFGTGPSYGFSSQELMGWIEYGGGRALYEKTLSTIGLDVVGFFAMPMPAQPFGWFKKNVTKVSDVKG
;
A
#
# COMPACT_ATOMS: atom_id res chain seq x y z
N LEU A 1 5.85 -9.15 16.45
CA LEU A 1 4.85 -8.77 15.45
C LEU A 1 5.24 -9.32 14.09
N LYS A 2 4.28 -9.77 13.31
CA LYS A 2 4.42 -10.26 11.92
C LYS A 2 3.77 -9.26 10.97
N MET A 3 4.57 -8.70 10.07
CA MET A 3 4.09 -7.84 9.00
C MET A 3 4.15 -8.59 7.68
N GLN A 4 3.00 -8.90 7.07
CA GLN A 4 3.01 -9.50 5.73
C GLN A 4 2.99 -8.43 4.64
N ALA A 5 4.00 -8.43 3.78
CA ALA A 5 4.06 -7.59 2.60
C ALA A 5 3.21 -8.18 1.46
N ALA A 6 2.66 -7.31 0.60
CA ALA A 6 2.00 -7.72 -0.64
C ALA A 6 3.00 -7.98 -1.79
N TRP A 7 4.29 -8.06 -1.49
CA TRP A 7 5.40 -8.11 -2.46
C TRP A 7 6.22 -9.39 -2.29
N PRO A 8 6.79 -9.94 -3.38
CA PRO A 8 7.73 -11.06 -3.26
C PRO A 8 9.03 -10.60 -2.60
N SER A 9 9.72 -11.54 -1.94
CA SER A 9 11.11 -11.33 -1.54
C SER A 9 12.06 -11.42 -2.75
N GLY A 10 13.35 -11.16 -2.55
CA GLY A 10 14.39 -11.38 -3.56
C GLY A 10 14.59 -10.21 -4.54
N GLY A 11 15.01 -9.05 -4.01
CA GLY A 11 15.33 -7.87 -4.83
C GLY A 11 14.13 -7.02 -5.24
N ASN A 12 12.98 -7.21 -4.58
CA ASN A 12 11.83 -6.34 -4.78
C ASN A 12 11.95 -5.10 -3.88
N ILE A 13 12.01 -3.93 -4.51
CA ILE A 13 12.21 -2.66 -3.80
C ILE A 13 11.13 -2.38 -2.73
N PHE A 14 9.87 -2.80 -2.95
CA PHE A 14 8.82 -2.57 -1.96
C PHE A 14 8.94 -3.53 -0.76
N PHE A 15 9.49 -4.72 -0.97
CA PHE A 15 9.82 -5.64 0.13
C PHE A 15 11.01 -5.13 0.94
N GLU A 16 12.02 -4.59 0.26
CA GLU A 16 13.17 -3.92 0.91
C GLU A 16 12.70 -2.73 1.74
N MET A 17 11.85 -1.87 1.18
CA MET A 17 11.23 -0.75 1.90
C MET A 17 10.46 -1.19 3.16
N ALA A 18 9.65 -2.25 3.07
CA ALA A 18 8.97 -2.81 4.24
C ALA A 18 9.97 -3.34 5.30
N THR A 19 11.07 -3.92 4.85
CA THR A 19 12.16 -4.41 5.71
C THR A 19 12.91 -3.26 6.38
N ASP A 20 13.18 -2.17 5.66
CA ASP A 20 13.81 -0.97 6.20
C ASP A 20 12.96 -0.33 7.30
N TYR A 21 11.64 -0.24 7.09
CA TYR A 21 10.71 0.21 8.13
C TYR A 21 10.77 -0.68 9.38
N ALA A 22 10.72 -2.01 9.20
CA ALA A 22 10.80 -2.95 10.32
C ALA A 22 12.14 -2.83 11.06
N ASN A 23 13.26 -2.71 10.34
CA ASN A 23 14.59 -2.54 10.92
C ASN A 23 14.69 -1.24 11.73
N MET A 24 14.16 -0.13 11.20
CA MET A 24 14.11 1.15 11.91
C MET A 24 13.35 1.02 13.23
N VAL A 25 12.15 0.42 13.20
CA VAL A 25 11.33 0.20 14.42
C VAL A 25 12.05 -0.70 15.43
N ASN A 26 12.63 -1.81 14.97
CA ASN A 26 13.36 -2.74 15.83
C ASN A 26 14.57 -2.05 16.49
N SER A 27 15.29 -1.22 15.75
CA SER A 27 16.46 -0.51 16.26
C SER A 27 16.08 0.62 17.22
N MET A 28 15.02 1.38 16.93
CA MET A 28 14.55 2.48 17.78
C MET A 28 13.91 2.00 19.09
N SER A 29 13.33 0.81 19.09
CA SER A 29 12.73 0.22 20.30
C SER A 29 13.73 -0.47 21.23
N GLY A 30 15.02 -0.49 20.89
CA GLY A 30 16.03 -1.21 21.68
C GLY A 30 15.81 -2.74 21.72
N GLY A 31 14.98 -3.28 20.83
CA GLY A 31 14.63 -4.70 20.77
C GLY A 31 13.36 -5.10 21.52
N ASP A 32 12.74 -4.19 22.28
CA ASP A 32 11.47 -4.46 22.99
C ASP A 32 10.32 -4.70 22.01
N LEU A 33 10.40 -4.12 20.81
CA LEU A 33 9.50 -4.39 19.71
C LEU A 33 10.28 -5.08 18.59
N LYS A 34 9.75 -6.22 18.11
CA LYS A 34 10.31 -6.94 16.96
C LYS A 34 9.26 -7.17 15.89
N ILE A 35 9.49 -6.60 14.72
CA ILE A 35 8.72 -6.83 13.49
C ILE A 35 9.49 -7.81 12.61
N GLU A 36 8.86 -8.93 12.29
CA GLU A 36 9.28 -9.88 11.27
C GLU A 36 8.51 -9.61 9.97
N VAL A 37 9.22 -9.40 8.86
CA VAL A 37 8.60 -9.13 7.56
C VAL A 37 8.46 -10.42 6.77
N LEU A 38 7.23 -10.73 6.35
CA LEU A 38 6.89 -11.92 5.59
C LEU A 38 6.57 -11.56 4.14
N PRO A 39 7.04 -12.33 3.14
CA PRO A 39 6.73 -12.08 1.74
C PRO A 39 5.27 -12.38 1.42
N VAL A 40 4.84 -11.93 0.24
CA VAL A 40 3.52 -12.25 -0.30
C VAL A 40 3.28 -13.76 -0.31
N GLY A 41 2.09 -14.17 0.15
CA GLY A 41 1.70 -15.59 0.17
C GLY A 41 2.26 -16.40 1.34
N ALA A 42 3.03 -15.81 2.25
CA ALA A 42 3.58 -16.53 3.40
C ALA A 42 2.50 -17.01 4.40
N VAL A 43 1.49 -16.18 4.67
CA VAL A 43 0.35 -16.53 5.55
C VAL A 43 -0.97 -16.40 4.79
N LEU A 44 -1.17 -15.27 4.11
CA LEU A 44 -2.41 -14.91 3.43
C LEU A 44 -2.17 -14.65 1.94
N LYS A 45 -3.20 -14.84 1.11
CA LYS A 45 -3.17 -14.35 -0.27
C LYS A 45 -3.32 -12.83 -0.28
N THR A 46 -2.81 -12.16 -1.31
CA THR A 46 -2.81 -10.69 -1.42
C THR A 46 -4.16 -10.04 -1.13
N ALA A 47 -5.25 -10.62 -1.65
CA ALA A 47 -6.61 -10.11 -1.47
C ALA A 47 -7.12 -10.21 -0.02
N GLU A 48 -6.52 -11.06 0.82
CA GLU A 48 -6.95 -11.36 2.18
C GLU A 48 -6.12 -10.62 3.23
N ILE A 49 -4.97 -10.04 2.85
CA ILE A 49 -4.00 -9.46 3.79
C ILE A 49 -4.65 -8.42 4.71
N ALA A 50 -5.42 -7.47 4.16
CA ALA A 50 -6.01 -6.40 4.96
C ALA A 50 -7.08 -6.90 5.94
N ASP A 51 -7.91 -7.86 5.53
CA ASP A 51 -8.85 -8.53 6.44
C ASP A 51 -8.11 -9.34 7.50
N GLY A 52 -6.99 -9.95 7.13
CA GLY A 52 -6.12 -10.67 8.05
C GLY A 52 -5.56 -9.78 9.14
N VAL A 53 -5.10 -8.57 8.80
CA VAL A 53 -4.68 -7.58 9.81
C VAL A 53 -5.85 -7.17 10.69
N SER A 54 -6.99 -6.80 10.09
CA SER A 54 -8.18 -6.38 10.82
C SER A 54 -8.72 -7.46 11.78
N LYS A 55 -8.44 -8.74 11.52
CA LYS A 55 -8.85 -9.88 12.35
C LYS A 55 -7.73 -10.41 13.25
N GLY A 56 -6.53 -9.83 13.20
CA GLY A 56 -5.39 -10.25 14.00
C GLY A 56 -4.71 -11.56 13.56
N VAL A 57 -4.89 -11.99 12.30
CA VAL A 57 -4.18 -13.16 11.73
C VAL A 57 -2.69 -12.86 11.52
N VAL A 58 -2.39 -11.63 11.10
CA VAL A 58 -1.05 -11.03 11.10
C VAL A 58 -1.15 -9.65 11.74
N ASP A 59 -0.08 -9.17 12.37
CA ASP A 59 -0.14 -7.95 13.18
C ASP A 59 -0.14 -6.67 12.33
N ALA A 60 0.45 -6.72 11.13
CA ALA A 60 0.53 -5.59 10.22
C ALA A 60 0.64 -6.04 8.75
N SER A 61 0.52 -5.10 7.83
CA SER A 61 0.82 -5.34 6.43
C SER A 61 1.49 -4.14 5.77
N HIS A 62 2.31 -4.42 4.75
CA HIS A 62 2.81 -3.41 3.82
C HIS A 62 2.18 -3.66 2.45
N SER A 63 1.28 -2.78 2.02
CA SER A 63 0.47 -2.97 0.81
C SER A 63 -0.01 -1.62 0.24
N VAL A 64 -0.86 -1.67 -0.78
CA VAL A 64 -1.51 -0.49 -1.38
C VAL A 64 -3.03 -0.59 -1.22
N THR A 65 -3.67 0.54 -0.92
CA THR A 65 -5.11 0.60 -0.64
C THR A 65 -5.98 0.25 -1.85
N ALA A 66 -5.46 0.39 -3.07
CA ALA A 66 -6.19 0.04 -4.30
C ALA A 66 -6.56 -1.45 -4.39
N TYR A 67 -5.88 -2.34 -3.65
CA TYR A 67 -6.31 -3.74 -3.55
C TYR A 67 -7.67 -3.90 -2.88
N TRP A 68 -8.19 -2.87 -2.22
CA TRP A 68 -9.50 -2.85 -1.61
C TRP A 68 -10.57 -2.21 -2.51
N TYR A 69 -10.25 -1.92 -3.78
CA TYR A 69 -11.17 -1.30 -4.74
C TYR A 69 -12.51 -2.05 -4.84
N GLY A 70 -12.47 -3.39 -4.82
CA GLY A 70 -13.66 -4.23 -4.86
C GLY A 70 -14.58 -4.08 -3.64
N LYS A 71 -14.07 -3.57 -2.52
CA LYS A 71 -14.87 -3.24 -1.32
C LYS A 71 -15.40 -1.81 -1.37
N ASN A 72 -14.55 -0.86 -1.80
CA ASN A 72 -14.95 0.52 -2.03
C ASN A 72 -14.01 1.17 -3.06
N PRO A 73 -14.54 1.67 -4.19
CA PRO A 73 -13.74 2.35 -5.21
C PRO A 73 -12.92 3.53 -4.69
N ALA A 74 -13.38 4.20 -3.64
CA ALA A 74 -12.66 5.30 -3.00
C ALA A 74 -11.31 4.88 -2.42
N ALA A 75 -11.12 3.59 -2.09
CA ALA A 75 -9.85 3.08 -1.57
C ALA A 75 -8.68 3.37 -2.52
N SER A 76 -8.91 3.35 -3.84
CA SER A 76 -7.86 3.67 -4.83
C SER A 76 -7.36 5.10 -4.72
N LEU A 77 -8.17 6.08 -4.27
CA LEU A 77 -7.77 7.49 -4.14
C LEU A 77 -6.57 7.69 -3.20
N PHE A 78 -6.35 6.75 -2.28
CA PHE A 78 -5.29 6.83 -1.27
C PHE A 78 -4.00 6.09 -1.65
N GLY A 79 -4.00 5.28 -2.71
CA GLY A 79 -2.86 4.39 -3.02
C GLY A 79 -2.45 4.32 -4.48
N THR A 80 -3.39 4.45 -5.42
CA THR A 80 -3.11 4.40 -6.87
C THR A 80 -4.05 5.33 -7.66
N GLY A 81 -4.58 6.37 -7.00
CA GLY A 81 -5.61 7.21 -7.58
C GLY A 81 -5.12 7.82 -8.89
N PRO A 82 -6.02 8.12 -9.85
CA PRO A 82 -5.62 8.91 -11.00
C PRO A 82 -5.20 10.28 -10.48
N SER A 83 -3.90 10.45 -10.31
CA SER A 83 -3.29 11.73 -10.01
C SER A 83 -3.40 12.56 -11.28
N TYR A 84 -4.56 13.20 -11.50
CA TYR A 84 -4.78 14.23 -12.52
C TYR A 84 -3.95 15.49 -12.19
N GLY A 85 -2.65 15.33 -11.91
CA GLY A 85 -1.72 16.41 -11.57
C GLY A 85 -1.04 16.29 -10.20
N PHE A 86 -1.42 15.37 -9.31
CA PHE A 86 -0.76 15.23 -8.00
C PHE A 86 0.55 14.43 -8.08
N SER A 87 1.65 15.05 -7.67
CA SER A 87 2.85 14.35 -7.27
C SER A 87 2.61 13.51 -6.02
N SER A 88 3.52 12.56 -5.78
CA SER A 88 3.45 11.71 -4.60
C SER A 88 3.61 12.49 -3.29
N GLN A 89 4.35 13.59 -3.32
CA GLN A 89 4.52 14.49 -2.17
C GLN A 89 3.26 15.32 -1.90
N GLU A 90 2.55 15.78 -2.94
CA GLU A 90 1.27 16.48 -2.77
C GLU A 90 0.20 15.56 -2.19
N LEU A 91 0.17 14.29 -2.59
CA LEU A 91 -0.71 13.30 -1.96
C LEU A 91 -0.40 13.17 -0.47
N MET A 92 0.88 13.02 -0.09
CA MET A 92 1.29 12.95 1.32
C MET A 92 0.91 14.21 2.09
N GLY A 93 1.13 15.39 1.50
CA GLY A 93 0.74 16.67 2.10
C GLY A 93 -0.79 16.78 2.28
N TRP A 94 -1.57 16.28 1.33
CA TRP A 94 -3.03 16.25 1.44
C TRP A 94 -3.52 15.26 2.51
N ILE A 95 -2.90 14.09 2.61
CA ILE A 95 -3.20 13.13 3.68
C ILE A 95 -2.99 13.79 5.04
N GLU A 96 -1.85 14.46 5.24
CA GLU A 96 -1.46 14.98 6.55
C GLU A 96 -2.13 16.32 6.90
N TYR A 97 -2.25 17.24 5.94
CA TYR A 97 -2.67 18.63 6.19
C TYR A 97 -3.92 19.05 5.40
N GLY A 98 -4.32 18.29 4.38
CA GLY A 98 -5.42 18.63 3.47
C GLY A 98 -6.75 17.93 3.76
N GLY A 99 -6.85 17.22 4.89
CA GLY A 99 -8.05 16.47 5.28
C GLY A 99 -8.16 15.07 4.67
N GLY A 100 -7.14 14.59 3.96
CA GLY A 100 -7.13 13.26 3.37
C GLY A 100 -7.18 12.13 4.39
N ARG A 101 -6.57 12.31 5.57
CA ARG A 101 -6.63 11.38 6.70
C ARG A 101 -8.07 11.04 7.10
N ALA A 102 -8.92 12.05 7.29
CA ALA A 102 -10.31 11.86 7.72
C ALA A 102 -11.13 11.09 6.68
N LEU A 103 -10.86 11.32 5.39
CA LEU A 103 -11.51 10.59 4.29
C LEU A 103 -11.02 9.15 4.20
N TYR A 104 -9.74 8.91 4.46
CA TYR A 104 -9.16 7.58 4.52
C TYR A 104 -9.77 6.75 5.67
N GLU A 105 -9.83 7.32 6.88
CA GLU A 105 -10.44 6.68 8.05
C GLU A 105 -11.93 6.39 7.84
N LYS A 106 -12.67 7.33 7.25
CA LYS A 106 -14.06 7.10 6.83
C LYS A 106 -14.16 5.92 5.86
N THR A 107 -13.22 5.81 4.92
CA THR A 107 -13.19 4.70 3.94
C THR A 107 -12.97 3.37 4.64
N LEU A 108 -11.97 3.27 5.53
CA LEU A 108 -11.69 2.08 6.33
C LEU A 108 -12.91 1.63 7.14
N SER A 109 -13.54 2.56 7.85
CA SER A 109 -14.77 2.32 8.61
C SER A 109 -15.91 1.80 7.71
N THR A 110 -16.09 2.40 6.52
CA THR A 110 -17.13 2.00 5.57
C THR A 110 -16.94 0.56 5.06
N ILE A 111 -15.70 0.12 4.90
CA ILE A 111 -15.37 -1.25 4.43
C ILE A 111 -15.12 -2.24 5.58
N GLY A 112 -15.34 -1.82 6.83
CA GLY A 112 -15.20 -2.66 8.02
C GLY A 112 -13.78 -3.14 8.30
N LEU A 113 -12.76 -2.36 7.91
CA LEU A 113 -11.36 -2.66 8.25
C LEU A 113 -10.97 -1.92 9.53
N ASP A 114 -10.70 -2.69 10.59
CA ASP A 114 -10.15 -2.20 11.86
C ASP A 114 -8.62 -2.18 11.80
N VAL A 115 -8.08 -1.16 11.13
CA VAL A 115 -6.63 -0.98 10.92
C VAL A 115 -6.26 0.49 11.03
N VAL A 116 -5.01 0.77 11.41
CA VAL A 116 -4.43 2.12 11.34
C VAL A 116 -3.50 2.19 10.15
N GLY A 117 -3.78 3.11 9.22
CA GLY A 117 -2.95 3.32 8.03
C GLY A 117 -1.80 4.29 8.29
N PHE A 118 -0.57 3.84 8.04
CA PHE A 118 0.60 4.72 8.00
C PHE A 118 0.99 4.94 6.55
N PHE A 119 0.73 6.16 6.06
CA PHE A 119 1.18 6.56 4.75
C PHE A 119 2.68 6.84 4.83
N ALA A 120 3.44 6.01 4.13
CA ALA A 120 4.88 6.12 4.02
C ALA A 120 5.26 5.89 2.56
N MET A 121 6.45 6.36 2.18
CA MET A 121 7.06 6.10 0.87
C MET A 121 6.22 6.64 -0.30
N PRO A 122 6.26 7.97 -0.54
CA PRO A 122 5.53 8.60 -1.64
C PRO A 122 6.00 8.08 -3.00
N MET A 123 5.29 7.10 -3.54
CA MET A 123 5.63 6.47 -4.81
C MET A 123 5.36 7.40 -5.99
N PRO A 124 6.37 7.72 -6.83
CA PRO A 124 6.22 8.66 -7.93
C PRO A 124 5.33 8.09 -9.06
N ALA A 125 5.09 8.92 -10.08
CA ALA A 125 4.36 8.51 -11.27
C ALA A 125 4.95 7.23 -11.88
N GLN A 126 4.07 6.27 -12.19
CA GLN A 126 4.44 4.99 -12.79
C GLN A 126 4.45 5.09 -14.32
N PRO A 127 5.30 4.32 -15.02
CA PRO A 127 5.17 4.17 -16.45
C PRO A 127 3.79 3.61 -16.80
N PHE A 128 3.23 4.04 -17.93
CA PHE A 128 1.92 3.57 -18.38
C PHE A 128 1.86 2.05 -18.59
N GLY A 129 2.98 1.44 -18.98
CA GLY A 129 3.09 -0.01 -19.11
C GLY A 129 4.27 -0.42 -19.99
N TRP A 130 4.34 -1.72 -20.24
CA TRP A 130 5.34 -2.34 -21.13
C TRP A 130 4.61 -2.92 -22.34
N PHE A 131 4.95 -2.43 -23.54
CA PHE A 131 4.22 -2.77 -24.76
C PHE A 131 5.14 -3.45 -25.78
N LYS A 132 4.61 -4.46 -26.49
CA LYS A 132 5.32 -5.15 -27.58
C LYS A 132 5.45 -4.30 -28.86
N LYS A 133 4.61 -3.27 -28.99
CA LYS A 133 4.55 -2.34 -30.12
C LYS A 133 4.45 -0.91 -29.58
N ASN A 134 4.83 0.07 -30.40
CA ASN A 134 4.69 1.48 -30.02
C ASN A 134 3.21 1.86 -29.86
N VAL A 135 2.91 2.61 -28.80
CA VAL A 135 1.59 3.19 -28.52
C VAL A 135 1.66 4.68 -28.80
N THR A 136 1.01 5.15 -29.87
CA THR A 136 1.06 6.56 -30.29
C THR A 136 -0.33 7.20 -30.39
N LYS A 137 -1.40 6.39 -30.39
CA LYS A 137 -2.79 6.85 -30.43
C LYS A 137 -3.68 5.95 -29.58
N VAL A 138 -4.84 6.48 -29.16
CA VAL A 138 -5.81 5.77 -28.30
C VAL A 138 -6.24 4.43 -28.89
N SER A 139 -6.31 4.29 -30.22
CA SER A 139 -6.68 3.02 -30.84
C SER A 139 -5.67 1.89 -30.60
N ASP A 140 -4.42 2.20 -30.26
CA ASP A 140 -3.37 1.20 -30.07
C ASP A 140 -3.51 0.43 -28.75
N VAL A 141 -4.34 0.92 -27.82
CA VAL A 141 -4.65 0.28 -26.53
C VAL A 141 -6.06 -0.29 -26.46
N LYS A 142 -6.84 -0.18 -27.55
CA LYS A 142 -8.13 -0.87 -27.65
C LYS A 142 -7.86 -2.32 -28.04
N GLY A 143 -8.45 -3.25 -27.28
CA GLY A 143 -8.28 -4.70 -27.43
C GLY A 143 -8.57 -5.20 -28.84
#